data_AF-A0A7K1C1F0-F1
#
_entry.id   AF-A0A7K1C1F0-F1
#
_cell.length_a   1.000
_cell.length_b   1.000
_cell.length_c   1.000
_cell.angle_alpha   90.00
_cell.angle_beta   90.00
_cell.angle_gamma   90.00
#
_symmetry.space_group_name_H-M   'P 1'
#
loop_
_entity.id
_entity.type
_entity.pdbx_description
1 polymer ?
#
loop_
_entity_poly.entity_id
_entity_poly.type
_entity_poly.pdbx_seq_one_letter_code
_entity_poly.pdbx_strand_id
1 'polypeptide(L)' 'RVARYVEELAGVYHRFYSDCRVLPLGDETPSELHSARATLCSATAQVIANGLELLGVSAPEKM' A
#
# COMPACT_ATOMS: atom_id res chain seq x y z
N ARG A 1 -2.45 9.48 -18.09
CA ARG A 1 -1.16 9.10 -17.47
C ARG A 1 -1.33 8.71 -16.01
N VAL A 2 -2.09 9.46 -15.20
CA VAL A 2 -2.37 9.13 -13.78
C VAL A 2 -3.02 7.76 -13.59
N ALA A 3 -4.08 7.42 -14.35
CA ALA A 3 -4.72 6.10 -14.23
C ALA A 3 -3.74 4.92 -14.39
N ARG A 4 -2.92 4.95 -15.45
CA ARG A 4 -1.88 3.94 -15.68
C ARG A 4 -0.84 3.89 -14.54
N TYR A 5 -0.44 5.05 -14.01
CA TYR A 5 0.50 5.09 -12.90
C TYR A 5 -0.09 4.44 -11.63
N VAL A 6 -1.36 4.72 -11.30
CA VAL A 6 -2.02 4.12 -10.14
C VAL A 6 -2.16 2.60 -10.31
N GLU A 7 -2.50 2.13 -11.51
CA GLU A 7 -2.54 0.72 -11.87
C GLU A 7 -1.17 0.03 -11.71
N GLU A 8 -0.11 0.62 -12.27
CA GLU A 8 1.25 0.11 -12.16
C GLU A 8 1.75 0.09 -10.71
N LEU A 9 1.46 1.15 -9.95
CA LEU A 9 1.79 1.23 -8.52
C LEU A 9 1.09 0.13 -7.72
N ALA A 10 -0.21 -0.09 -7.96
CA ALA A 10 -0.96 -1.17 -7.33
C ALA A 10 -0.35 -2.54 -7.65
N GLY A 11 0.06 -2.76 -8.91
CA GLY A 11 0.74 -3.99 -9.34
C GLY A 11 2.10 -4.21 -8.66
N VAL A 12 2.91 -3.17 -8.48
CA VAL A 12 4.19 -3.26 -7.75
C VAL A 12 3.95 -3.48 -6.26
N TYR A 13 2.99 -2.78 -5.67
CA TYR A 13 2.60 -2.97 -4.26
C TYR A 13 2.13 -4.39 -3.98
N HIS A 14 1.37 -5.01 -4.89
CA HIS A 14 0.90 -6.37 -4.71
C HIS A 14 2.05 -7.38 -4.60
N ARG A 15 3.11 -7.24 -5.41
CA ARG A 15 4.34 -8.04 -5.29
C ARG A 15 5.09 -7.77 -3.99
N PHE A 16 5.19 -6.52 -3.57
CA PHE A 16 5.76 -6.20 -2.27
C PHE A 16 4.99 -6.90 -1.15
N TYR A 17 3.65 -6.83 -1.16
CA TYR A 17 2.83 -7.41 -0.11
C TYR A 17 2.89 -8.95 -0.08
N SER A 18 3.05 -9.60 -1.25
CA SER A 18 3.26 -11.05 -1.31
C SER A 18 4.61 -11.49 -0.75
N ASP A 19 5.66 -10.73 -1.05
CA ASP A 19 7.05 -11.15 -0.79
C ASP A 19 7.55 -10.65 0.57
N CYS A 20 6.97 -9.56 1.09
CA CYS A 20 7.39 -8.88 2.30
C CYS A 20 6.25 -8.81 3.32
N ARG A 21 6.30 -9.71 4.30
CA ARG A 21 5.37 -9.70 5.43
C ARG A 21 5.44 -8.37 6.21
N VAL A 22 4.32 -7.67 6.31
CA VAL A 22 4.24 -6.35 6.94
C VAL A 22 4.10 -6.45 8.46
N LEU A 23 3.25 -7.36 8.95
CA LEU A 23 2.98 -7.55 10.37
C LEU A 23 3.72 -8.77 10.91
N PRO A 24 4.14 -8.77 12.18
CA PRO A 24 4.74 -9.95 12.80
C PRO A 24 3.82 -11.18 12.71
N LEU A 25 4.41 -12.38 12.65
CA LEU A 25 3.68 -13.64 12.63
C LEU A 25 3.87 -14.42 13.93
N GLY A 26 2.77 -14.88 14.53
CA GLY A 26 2.81 -15.69 15.75
C GLY A 26 3.41 -14.90 16.90
N ASP A 27 4.47 -15.46 17.50
CA ASP A 27 5.15 -14.88 18.66
C ASP A 27 6.32 -13.95 18.27
N GLU A 28 6.46 -13.59 17.00
CA GLU A 28 7.47 -12.61 16.56
C GLU A 28 7.25 -11.24 17.21
N THR A 29 8.30 -10.71 17.84
CA THR A 29 8.27 -9.34 18.38
C THR A 29 8.27 -8.32 17.24
N PRO A 30 7.39 -7.28 17.27
CA PRO A 30 7.47 -6.16 16.35
C PRO A 30 8.87 -5.53 16.31
N SER A 31 9.30 -5.12 15.13
CA SER A 31 10.64 -4.55 14.89
C SER A 31 10.55 -3.38 13.94
N GLU A 32 11.64 -2.61 13.84
CA GLU A 32 11.76 -1.48 12.91
C GLU A 32 11.43 -1.86 11.45
N LEU A 33 11.70 -3.10 11.04
CA LEU A 33 11.35 -3.57 9.71
C LEU A 33 9.83 -3.65 9.50
N HIS A 34 9.07 -4.12 10.50
CA HIS A 34 7.61 -4.14 10.45
C HIS A 34 7.05 -2.72 10.39
N SER A 35 7.58 -1.81 11.21
CA SER A 35 7.21 -0.39 11.20
C SER A 35 7.46 0.26 9.85
N ALA A 36 8.66 0.07 9.28
CA ALA A 36 9.01 0.61 7.97
C ALA A 36 8.09 0.08 6.84
N ARG A 37 7.76 -1.21 6.88
CA ARG A 37 6.82 -1.83 5.93
C ARG A 37 5.40 -1.29 6.10
N ALA A 38 4.94 -1.07 7.33
CA ALA A 38 3.64 -0.46 7.59
C ALA A 38 3.58 1.00 7.10
N THR A 39 4.66 1.77 7.28
CA THR A 39 4.79 3.12 6.72
C THR A 39 4.73 3.10 5.19
N LEU A 40 5.38 2.14 4.54
CA LEU A 40 5.29 1.98 3.08
C LEU A 40 3.86 1.67 2.62
N CYS A 41 3.12 0.83 3.35
CA CYS A 41 1.72 0.55 3.06
C CYS A 41 0.86 1.83 3.14
N SER A 42 1.03 2.60 4.22
CA SER A 42 0.32 3.88 4.41
C SER A 42 0.64 4.89 3.31
N ALA A 43 1.92 5.05 2.97
CA ALA A 43 2.35 5.94 1.89
C ALA A 43 1.77 5.52 0.54
N THR A 44 1.76 4.20 0.25
CA THR A 44 1.17 3.67 -0.99
C THR A 44 -0.33 3.93 -1.06
N ALA A 45 -1.05 3.70 0.04
CA ALA A 45 -2.48 3.98 0.14
C ALA A 45 -2.79 5.46 -0.11
N GLN A 46 -2.00 6.38 0.47
CA GLN A 46 -2.16 7.81 0.23
C GLN A 46 -1.97 8.19 -1.24
N VAL A 47 -0.95 7.63 -1.91
CA VAL A 47 -0.69 7.91 -3.33
C VAL A 47 -1.82 7.37 -4.22
N ILE A 48 -2.32 6.16 -3.93
CA ILE A 48 -3.47 5.60 -4.65
C ILE A 48 -4.71 6.46 -4.43
N ALA A 49 -5.00 6.87 -3.20
CA ALA A 49 -6.14 7.74 -2.89
C ALA A 49 -6.06 9.07 -3.65
N ASN A 50 -4.92 9.75 -3.63
CA ASN A 50 -4.69 10.98 -4.38
C ASN A 50 -4.87 10.75 -5.89
N GLY A 51 -4.37 9.63 -6.41
CA GLY A 51 -4.49 9.27 -7.81
C GLY A 51 -5.93 9.00 -8.24
N LEU A 52 -6.73 8.32 -7.41
CA LEU A 52 -8.15 8.07 -7.64
C LEU A 52 -8.97 9.35 -7.55
N GLU A 53 -8.67 10.23 -6.59
CA GLU A 53 -9.30 11.54 -6.45
C GLU A 53 -9.11 12.40 -7.71
N LEU A 54 -7.89 12.43 -8.26
CA LEU A 54 -7.59 13.13 -9.53
C LEU A 54 -8.37 12.56 -10.73
N LEU A 55 -8.85 11.32 -10.63
CA LEU A 55 -9.68 10.65 -11.65
C LEU A 55 -11.18 10.81 -11.38
N GLY A 56 -11.58 11.47 -10.29
CA GLY A 56 -12.98 11.61 -9.88
C GLY A 56 -13.57 10.32 -9.31
N VAL A 57 -12.73 9.42 -8.80
CA VAL A 57 -13.14 8.12 -8.23
C VAL A 57 -12.92 8.14 -6.72
N SER A 58 -13.88 7.62 -5.95
CA SER A 58 -13.74 7.49 -4.51
C SER A 58 -12.75 6.39 -4.12
N ALA A 59 -11.97 6.61 -3.06
CA ALA A 59 -11.06 5.64 -2.47
C ALA A 59 -11.58 5.23 -1.08
N PRO A 60 -12.49 4.25 -0.98
CA PRO A 60 -13.09 3.88 0.30
C PRO A 60 -12.10 3.14 1.22
N GLU A 61 -12.15 3.43 2.52
CA GLU A 61 -11.31 2.75 3.54
C GLU A 61 -11.72 1.29 3.77
N LYS A 62 -12.96 0.94 3.43
CA LYS A 62 -13.54 -0.41 3.54
C LYS A 62 -14.42 -0.66 2.33
N MET A 63 -14.25 -1.81 1.69
CA MET A 63 -15.11 -2.30 0.60
C MET A 63 -16.34 -3.02 1.13
#